data_AF-A0A429B5Q6-F1
#
_entry.id   AF-A0A429B5Q6-F1
#
_cell.length_a   1.000
_cell.length_b   1.000
_cell.length_c   1.000
_cell.angle_alpha   90.00
_cell.angle_beta   90.00
_cell.angle_gamma   90.00
#
_symmetry.space_group_name_H-M   'P 1'
#
loop_
_entity.id
_entity.type
_entity.pdbx_description
1 polymer ?
#
loop_
_entity_poly.entity_id
_entity_poly.type
_entity_poly.pdbx_seq_one_letter_code
_entity_poly.pdbx_strand_id
1 'polypeptide(L)'
;VEGRGAYEDVPGFCVSASLDVIAEHDFVLTPGRYVGAAEPDVDPDAEPVEEKIARLTALLREQFAESERLAKVVDEQLGRL
;
A
#
# COMPACT_ATOMS: atom_id res chain seq x y z
N VAL A 1 -14.53 -30.83 22.58
CA VAL A 1 -14.37 -29.63 21.72
C VAL A 1 -12.89 -29.51 21.43
N GLU A 2 -12.41 -30.25 20.44
CA GLU A 2 -11.04 -30.08 19.93
C GLU A 2 -11.02 -28.79 19.12
N GLY A 3 -10.16 -27.82 19.47
CA GLY A 3 -10.08 -26.58 18.70
C GLY A 3 -9.65 -25.32 19.43
N ARG A 4 -8.70 -25.39 20.38
CA ARG A 4 -7.94 -24.19 20.77
C ARG A 4 -6.48 -24.57 20.90
N GLY A 5 -5.72 -24.34 19.83
CA GLY A 5 -4.26 -24.30 19.91
C GLY A 5 -3.82 -23.26 20.95
N ALA A 6 -2.58 -23.35 21.42
CA ALA A 6 -2.00 -22.33 22.28
C ALA A 6 -2.02 -20.97 21.58
N TYR A 7 -2.21 -19.90 22.35
CA TYR A 7 -2.12 -18.54 21.84
C TYR A 7 -0.67 -18.22 21.44
N GLU A 8 -0.51 -17.50 20.34
CA GLU A 8 0.76 -16.97 19.86
C GLU A 8 0.52 -15.61 19.20
N ASP A 9 1.49 -14.71 19.33
CA ASP A 9 1.50 -13.43 18.64
C ASP A 9 1.79 -13.66 17.14
N VAL A 10 0.97 -13.10 16.27
CA VAL A 10 1.08 -13.24 14.81
C VAL A 10 1.17 -11.85 14.19
N PRO A 11 2.32 -11.49 13.56
CA PRO A 11 2.49 -10.20 12.90
C PRO A 11 1.38 -9.93 11.87
N GLY A 12 0.81 -8.73 11.88
CA GLY A 12 -0.33 -8.37 11.04
C GLY A 12 -1.69 -8.93 11.49
N PHE A 13 -1.76 -9.76 12.53
CA PHE A 13 -3.01 -10.40 12.99
C PHE A 13 -3.31 -10.22 14.49
N CYS A 14 -2.45 -10.66 15.40
CA CYS A 14 -2.68 -10.53 16.84
C CYS A 14 -1.39 -10.35 17.66
N VAL A 15 -1.49 -9.64 18.79
CA VAL A 15 -0.38 -9.46 19.73
C VAL A 15 -0.90 -9.28 21.16
N SER A 16 -0.14 -9.78 22.13
CA SER A 16 -0.36 -9.55 23.56
C SER A 16 0.63 -8.51 24.08
N ALA A 17 0.20 -7.25 24.14
CA ALA A 17 1.02 -6.14 24.68
C ALA A 17 0.86 -6.00 26.20
N SER A 18 1.96 -5.69 26.91
CA SER A 18 1.92 -5.33 28.33
C SER A 18 1.32 -3.94 28.54
N LEU A 19 0.88 -3.63 29.76
CA LEU A 19 0.39 -2.30 30.11
C LEU A 19 1.45 -1.21 29.93
N ASP A 20 2.73 -1.53 30.15
CA ASP A 20 3.83 -0.59 29.96
C ASP A 20 3.96 -0.17 28.49
N VAL A 21 3.89 -1.14 27.56
CA VAL A 21 3.90 -0.89 26.11
C VAL A 21 2.66 -0.08 25.68
N ILE A 22 1.51 -0.35 26.29
CA ILE A 22 0.29 0.43 26.02
C ILE A 22 0.44 1.87 26.52
N ALA A 23 1.07 2.07 27.67
CA ALA A 23 1.32 3.39 28.26
C ALA A 23 2.30 4.22 27.42
N GLU A 24 3.33 3.62 26.82
CA GLU A 24 4.25 4.29 25.88
C GLU A 24 3.53 4.87 24.65
N HIS A 25 2.37 4.32 24.29
CA HIS A 25 1.54 4.76 23.18
C HIS A 25 0.32 5.58 23.63
N ASP A 26 0.37 6.23 24.80
CA ASP A 26 -0.70 7.05 25.37
C ASP A 26 -2.04 6.29 25.48
N PHE A 27 -1.98 4.98 25.71
CA PHE A 27 -3.13 4.08 25.77
C PHE A 27 -3.96 4.01 24.47
N VAL A 28 -3.38 4.39 23.32
CA VAL A 28 -4.07 4.34 22.03
C VAL A 28 -4.01 2.95 21.43
N LEU A 29 -5.08 2.18 21.58
CA LEU A 29 -5.19 0.76 21.20
C LEU A 29 -5.40 0.49 19.69
N THR A 30 -4.92 1.35 18.80
CA THR A 30 -5.03 1.10 17.36
C THR A 30 -4.11 -0.09 17.00
N PRO A 31 -4.63 -1.20 16.44
CA PRO A 31 -3.85 -2.44 16.24
C PRO A 31 -2.53 -2.25 15.50
N GLY A 32 -2.49 -1.36 14.50
CA GLY A 32 -1.28 -1.05 13.73
C GLY A 32 -0.09 -0.51 14.55
N ARG A 33 -0.30 -0.07 15.80
CA ARG A 33 0.79 0.34 16.69
C ARG A 33 1.49 -0.84 17.37
N TYR A 34 0.84 -2.00 17.45
CA TYR A 34 1.30 -3.13 18.27
C TYR A 34 1.51 -4.41 17.45
N VAL A 35 0.67 -4.64 16.44
CA VAL A 35 0.53 -5.94 15.76
C VAL A 35 1.64 -6.16 14.70
N GLY A 36 2.53 -5.19 14.48
CA GLY A 36 3.56 -5.27 13.43
C GLY A 36 2.97 -5.44 12.02
N ALA A 37 3.83 -5.67 11.04
CA ALA A 37 3.41 -6.09 9.71
C ALA A 37 3.69 -7.58 9.55
N ALA A 38 2.76 -8.32 8.93
CA ALA A 38 3.11 -9.63 8.39
C ALA A 38 4.27 -9.46 7.41
N GLU A 39 5.19 -10.41 7.37
CA GLU A 39 6.14 -10.42 6.26
C GLU A 39 5.33 -10.44 4.96
N PRO A 40 5.63 -9.56 4.01
CA PRO A 40 4.92 -9.57 2.74
C PRO A 40 5.13 -10.94 2.11
N ASP A 41 4.03 -11.58 1.70
CA ASP A 41 4.12 -12.75 0.84
C ASP A 41 4.95 -12.35 -0.38
N VAL A 42 6.18 -12.85 -0.47
CA VAL A 42 7.05 -12.61 -1.62
C VAL A 42 6.48 -13.47 -2.73
N ASP A 43 5.67 -12.87 -3.58
CA ASP A 43 5.29 -13.47 -4.85
C ASP A 43 6.58 -13.65 -5.68
N PRO A 44 7.01 -14.89 -5.97
CA PRO A 44 8.25 -15.15 -6.69
C PRO A 44 8.22 -14.63 -8.13
N ASP A 45 7.03 -14.35 -8.66
CA ASP A 45 6.83 -13.81 -10.00
C ASP A 45 6.66 -12.27 -9.99
N ALA A 46 6.73 -11.62 -8.82
CA ALA A 46 6.61 -10.16 -8.72
C ALA A 46 7.85 -9.44 -9.26
N GLU A 47 7.61 -8.38 -10.04
CA GLU A 47 8.67 -7.45 -10.48
C GLU A 47 9.32 -6.74 -9.27
N PRO A 48 10.64 -6.50 -9.29
CA PRO A 48 11.32 -5.69 -8.28
C PRO A 48 10.68 -4.31 -8.13
N VAL A 49 10.67 -3.76 -6.91
CA VAL A 49 10.02 -2.48 -6.61
C VAL A 49 10.60 -1.35 -7.46
N GLU A 50 11.92 -1.36 -7.67
CA GLU A 50 12.63 -0.37 -8.46
C GLU A 50 12.24 -0.44 -9.95
N GLU A 51 12.11 -1.66 -10.49
CA GLU A 51 11.67 -1.90 -11.87
C GLU A 51 10.22 -1.46 -12.06
N LYS A 52 9.35 -1.81 -11.11
CA LYS A 52 7.95 -1.37 -11.08
C LYS A 52 7.83 0.16 -11.09
N ILE A 53 8.59 0.84 -10.22
CA ILE A 53 8.59 2.30 -10.15
C ILE A 53 9.06 2.89 -11.49
N ALA A 54 10.13 2.37 -12.07
CA ALA A 54 10.64 2.84 -13.36
C ALA A 54 9.62 2.67 -14.48
N ARG A 55 9.00 1.48 -14.59
CA ARG A 55 7.97 1.17 -15.59
C ARG A 55 6.74 2.06 -15.43
N LEU A 56 6.22 2.19 -14.21
CA LEU A 56 5.05 3.02 -13.94
C LEU A 56 5.33 4.51 -14.16
N THR A 57 6.54 4.98 -13.85
CA THR A 57 6.94 6.37 -14.10
C THR A 57 7.02 6.67 -15.61
N ALA A 58 7.57 5.74 -16.39
CA ALA A 58 7.60 5.87 -17.84
C ALA A 58 6.18 5.92 -18.43
N LEU A 59 5.31 5.00 -18.01
CA LEU A 59 3.90 4.98 -18.43
C LEU A 59 3.17 6.27 -18.03
N LEU A 60 3.38 6.77 -16.81
CA LEU A 60 2.76 8.01 -16.36
C LEU A 60 3.15 9.20 -17.24
N ARG A 61 4.42 9.29 -17.65
CA ARG A 61 4.90 10.36 -18.54
C ARG A 61 4.29 10.28 -19.93
N GLU A 62 4.14 9.06 -20.46
CA GLU A 62 3.44 8.84 -21.73
C GLU A 62 1.98 9.32 -21.66
N GLN A 63 1.28 8.99 -20.58
CA GLN A 63 -0.11 9.41 -20.38
C GLN A 63 -0.27 10.93 -20.24
N PHE A 64 0.71 11.63 -19.67
CA PHE A 64 0.70 13.10 -19.68
C PHE A 64 0.88 13.67 -21.08
N ALA A 65 1.82 13.14 -21.87
CA ALA A 65 2.02 13.58 -23.25
C ALA A 65 0.76 13.35 -24.10
N GLU A 66 0.10 12.20 -23.93
CA GLU A 66 -1.17 11.92 -24.62
C GLU A 66 -2.30 12.84 -24.15
N SER A 67 -2.38 13.12 -22.85
CA SER A 67 -3.37 14.07 -22.31
C SER A 67 -3.19 15.48 -22.90
N GLU A 68 -1.95 15.96 -22.99
CA GLU A 68 -1.64 17.25 -23.62
C GLU A 68 -2.00 17.27 -25.11
N ARG A 69 -1.74 16.18 -25.82
CA ARG A 69 -2.11 16.04 -27.23
C ARG A 69 -3.63 16.11 -27.40
N LEU A 70 -4.39 15.37 -26.59
CA LEU A 70 -5.84 15.35 -26.64
C LEU A 70 -6.44 16.72 -26.28
N ALA A 71 -5.89 17.42 -25.29
CA ALA A 71 -6.31 18.76 -24.93
C ALA A 71 -6.21 19.74 -26.12
N LYS A 72 -5.08 19.72 -26.85
CA LYS A 72 -4.91 20.53 -28.07
C LYS A 72 -5.95 20.20 -29.14
N VAL A 73 -6.23 18.92 -29.35
CA VAL A 73 -7.26 18.49 -30.31
C VAL A 73 -8.63 19.04 -29.93
N VAL A 74 -8.99 19.00 -28.63
CA VAL A 74 -10.26 19.56 -28.14
C VAL A 74 -10.32 21.07 -28.39
N ASP A 75 -9.27 21.81 -28.07
CA ASP A 75 -9.21 23.27 -28.29
C ASP A 75 -9.35 23.62 -29.78
N GLU A 76 -8.69 22.86 -30.67
CA GLU A 76 -8.82 23.03 -32.12
C GLU A 76 -10.25 22.78 -32.62
N GLN A 77 -10.98 21.81 -32.05
CA GLN A 77 -12.37 21.56 -32.42
C GLN A 77 -13.31 22.65 -31.90
N LEU A 78 -13.08 23.13 -30.68
CA LEU A 78 -13.89 24.21 -30.10
C LEU A 78 -13.71 25.53 -30.85
N GLY A 79 -12.50 25.85 -31.31
CA GLY A 79 -12.24 27.06 -32.10
C GLY A 79 -12.84 27.06 -33.52
N ARG A 80 -13.39 25.93 -33.99
CA ARG A 80 -14.09 25.82 -35.27
C ARG A 80 -15.60 26.09 -35.16
N LEU A 81 -16.15 26.12 -33.94
CA LEU A 81 -17.53 26.51 -33.66
C LEU A 81 -17.67 28.03 -33.67
#